data_AF-A0A973FYT3-F1
#
_entry.id   AF-A0A973FYT3-F1
#
_cell.length_a   1.000
_cell.length_b   1.000
_cell.length_c   1.000
_cell.angle_alpha   90.00
_cell.angle_beta   90.00
_cell.angle_gamma   90.00
#
_symmetry.space_group_name_H-M   'P 1'
#
loop_
_entity.id
_entity.type
_entity.pdbx_description
1 polymer ?
#
loop_
_entity_poly.entity_id
_entity_poly.type
_entity_poly.pdbx_seq_one_letter_code
_entity_poly.pdbx_strand_id
1 'polypeptide(L)'
;MAQHSITVVQNIPVTLDEAWRFFSSPNNLARITPPEMMFRITGPPTGDEIYPGMIISYTLYPFMLIPVRWETEITVVERPCVFEDRQKSGPYEYWHHRHLFREIPG
;
A
#
# COMPACT_ATOMS: atom_id res chain seq x y z
N MET A 1 18.55 -17.45 0.84
CA MET A 1 17.14 -17.22 1.25
C MET A 1 16.24 -17.33 0.05
N ALA A 2 15.00 -17.75 0.24
CA ALA A 2 14.03 -17.86 -0.85
C ALA A 2 13.39 -16.49 -1.12
N GLN A 3 13.40 -16.07 -2.38
CA GLN A 3 12.61 -14.93 -2.84
C GLN A 3 11.26 -15.46 -3.31
N HIS A 4 10.19 -14.80 -2.86
CA HIS A 4 8.82 -15.08 -3.31
C HIS A 4 8.29 -13.86 -4.06
N SER A 5 7.47 -14.09 -5.09
CA SER A 5 6.83 -13.03 -5.86
C SER A 5 5.39 -13.43 -6.14
N ILE A 6 4.47 -12.51 -5.88
CA ILE A 6 3.03 -12.69 -6.08
C ILE A 6 2.58 -11.59 -7.04
N THR A 7 1.75 -11.95 -8.01
CA THR A 7 1.11 -10.99 -8.92
C THR A 7 -0.38 -11.28 -8.94
N VAL A 8 -1.17 -10.25 -8.65
CA VAL A 8 -2.63 -10.30 -8.63
C VAL A 8 -3.15 -9.20 -9.53
N VAL A 9 -4.20 -9.50 -10.29
CA VAL A 9 -4.89 -8.54 -11.16
C VAL A 9 -6.36 -8.52 -10.78
N GLN A 10 -6.92 -7.32 -10.66
CA GLN A 10 -8.33 -7.10 -10.39
C GLN A 10 -8.89 -6.09 -11.39
N ASN A 11 -10.08 -6.36 -11.91
CA ASN A 11 -10.84 -5.43 -12.75
C ASN A 11 -11.93 -4.81 -11.90
N ILE A 12 -12.06 -3.48 -11.95
CA ILE A 12 -13.01 -2.70 -11.15
C ILE A 12 -13.78 -1.72 -12.05
N PRO A 13 -15.10 -1.54 -11.86
CA PRO A 13 -15.94 -0.71 -12.72
C PRO A 13 -15.86 0.78 -12.32
N VAL A 14 -14.67 1.37 -12.43
CA VAL A 14 -14.39 2.78 -12.16
C VAL A 14 -13.40 3.33 -13.18
N THR A 15 -13.32 4.65 -13.31
CA THR A 15 -12.31 5.30 -14.15
C THR A 15 -10.90 5.13 -13.57
N LEU A 16 -9.87 5.29 -14.41
CA LEU A 16 -8.48 5.24 -13.98
C LEU A 16 -8.17 6.30 -12.90
N ASP A 17 -8.71 7.51 -13.05
CA ASP A 17 -8.52 8.60 -12.09
C ASP A 17 -9.21 8.33 -10.75
N GLU A 18 -10.40 7.72 -10.75
CA GLU A 18 -11.10 7.33 -9.52
C GLU A 18 -10.36 6.23 -8.78
N ALA A 19 -9.88 5.22 -9.50
CA ALA A 19 -9.03 4.18 -8.93
C ALA A 19 -7.76 4.82 -8.34
N TRP A 20 -7.05 5.63 -9.13
CA TRP A 20 -5.83 6.28 -8.70
C TRP A 20 -6.05 7.11 -7.43
N ARG A 21 -7.02 8.03 -7.42
CA ARG A 21 -7.33 8.88 -6.25
C ARG A 21 -7.64 8.08 -4.99
N PHE A 22 -8.21 6.89 -5.14
CA PHE A 22 -8.48 6.01 -4.02
C PHE A 22 -7.20 5.32 -3.51
N PHE A 23 -6.46 4.64 -4.39
CA PHE A 23 -5.29 3.84 -4.01
C PHE A 23 -4.06 4.70 -3.69
N SER A 24 -3.97 5.90 -4.26
CA SER A 24 -2.91 6.86 -3.97
C SER A 24 -3.08 7.58 -2.64
N SER A 25 -4.18 7.36 -1.91
CA SER A 25 -4.41 7.98 -0.60
C SER A 25 -4.05 7.02 0.54
N PRO A 26 -3.02 7.32 1.36
CA PRO A 26 -2.64 6.48 2.51
C PRO A 26 -3.79 6.29 3.51
N ASN A 27 -4.69 7.26 3.59
CA ASN A 27 -5.86 7.23 4.46
C ASN A 27 -6.83 6.08 4.10
N ASN A 28 -6.75 5.54 2.88
CA ASN A 28 -7.56 4.40 2.46
C ASN A 28 -6.93 3.03 2.80
N LEU A 29 -5.68 2.97 3.28
CA LEU A 29 -5.01 1.70 3.63
C LEU A 29 -5.82 0.88 4.64
N ALA A 30 -6.39 1.55 5.66
CA ALA A 30 -7.24 0.89 6.64
C ALA A 30 -8.52 0.31 6.04
N ARG A 31 -9.03 0.89 4.94
CA ARG A 31 -10.27 0.45 4.28
C ARG A 31 -10.08 -0.76 3.38
N ILE A 32 -8.87 -0.94 2.84
CA ILE A 32 -8.51 -2.08 1.98
C ILE A 32 -7.82 -3.21 2.75
N THR A 33 -7.52 -3.00 4.03
CA THR A 33 -6.98 -4.03 4.91
C THR A 33 -8.12 -4.74 5.62
N PRO A 34 -8.13 -6.09 5.72
CA PRO A 34 -9.17 -6.81 6.44
C PRO A 34 -9.36 -6.26 7.88
N PRO A 35 -10.60 -5.96 8.33
CA PRO A 35 -10.86 -5.34 9.62
C PRO A 35 -10.25 -6.08 10.82
N GLU A 36 -10.21 -7.41 10.75
CA GLU A 36 -9.64 -8.28 11.77
C GLU A 36 -8.13 -8.05 12.00
N MET A 37 -7.42 -7.47 11.02
CA MET A 37 -6.00 -7.10 11.18
C MET A 37 -5.81 -5.79 11.96
N MET A 38 -6.88 -5.09 12.35
CA MET A 38 -6.84 -3.88 13.18
C MET A 38 -5.77 -2.87 12.74
N PHE A 39 -5.71 -2.63 11.43
CA PHE A 39 -4.72 -1.73 10.82
C PHE A 39 -4.84 -0.32 11.39
N ARG A 40 -3.72 0.25 11.81
CA ARG A 40 -3.65 1.61 12.32
C ARG A 40 -2.39 2.32 11.82
N ILE A 41 -2.57 3.47 11.19
CA ILE A 41 -1.47 4.40 10.91
C ILE A 41 -0.98 4.98 12.24
N THR A 42 0.32 4.88 12.50
CA THR A 42 0.98 5.34 13.74
C THR A 42 1.94 6.51 13.51
N GLY A 43 2.24 6.82 12.24
CA GLY A 43 3.03 7.98 11.85
C GLY A 43 2.27 9.31 11.94
N PRO A 44 2.91 10.44 11.55
CA PRO A 44 2.25 11.73 11.46
C PRO A 44 1.09 11.69 10.45
N PRO A 45 0.15 12.65 10.53
CA PRO A 45 -0.91 12.77 9.54
C PRO A 45 -0.35 12.75 8.12
N THR A 46 -0.84 11.82 7.32
CA THR A 46 -0.51 11.70 5.91
C THR A 46 -1.37 12.66 5.11
N GLY A 47 -0.79 13.32 4.10
CA GLY A 47 -1.56 14.11 3.14
C GLY A 47 -2.54 13.25 2.33
N ASP A 48 -3.29 13.89 1.44
CA ASP A 48 -4.34 13.22 0.67
C ASP A 48 -3.78 12.24 -0.38
N GLU A 49 -2.53 12.45 -0.82
CA GLU A 49 -1.92 11.70 -1.92
C GLU A 49 -0.46 11.34 -1.65
N ILE A 50 -0.05 10.12 -2.03
CA ILE A 50 1.33 9.64 -1.94
C ILE A 50 2.28 10.43 -2.85
N TYR A 51 3.55 10.52 -2.43
CA TYR A 51 4.63 11.15 -3.19
C TYR A 51 5.97 10.40 -2.93
N PRO A 52 6.96 10.49 -3.83
CA PRO A 52 8.26 9.85 -3.61
C PRO A 52 8.96 10.36 -2.34
N GLY A 53 9.50 9.45 -1.53
CA GLY A 53 10.12 9.73 -0.23
C GLY A 53 9.13 9.79 0.94
N MET A 54 7.82 9.63 0.69
CA MET A 54 6.83 9.56 1.74
C MET A 54 7.03 8.32 2.60
N ILE A 55 7.09 8.50 3.92
CA ILE A 55 7.16 7.42 4.91
C ILE A 55 5.77 7.19 5.50
N ILE A 56 5.33 5.93 5.49
CA ILE A 56 4.06 5.50 6.10
C ILE A 56 4.40 4.44 7.16
N SER A 57 4.18 4.80 8.42
CA SER A 57 4.38 3.90 9.56
C SER A 57 3.02 3.45 10.11
N TYR A 58 2.83 2.15 10.26
CA TYR A 58 1.57 1.54 10.70
C TYR A 58 1.78 0.29 11.56
N THR A 59 0.72 -0.12 12.25
CA THR A 59 0.65 -1.37 13.00
C THR A 59 -0.52 -2.21 12.51
N LEU A 60 -0.33 -3.52 12.38
CA LEU A 60 -1.38 -4.50 12.08
C LEU A 60 -1.22 -5.74 12.95
N TYR A 61 -2.27 -6.55 13.03
CA TYR A 61 -2.37 -7.72 13.91
C TYR A 61 -2.78 -8.97 13.11
N PRO A 62 -1.90 -9.49 12.23
CA PRO A 62 -2.26 -10.59 11.34
C PRO A 62 -2.43 -11.93 12.07
N PHE A 63 -1.82 -12.11 13.26
CA PHE A 63 -1.84 -13.37 14.00
C PHE A 63 -2.07 -13.16 15.50
N MET A 64 -3.16 -13.69 16.04
CA MET A 64 -3.44 -13.83 17.48
C MET A 64 -3.11 -12.58 18.33
N LEU A 65 -3.48 -11.38 17.85
CA LEU A 65 -3.25 -10.10 18.52
C LEU A 65 -1.77 -9.73 18.75
N ILE A 66 -0.82 -10.38 18.08
CA ILE A 66 0.58 -9.98 18.11
C ILE A 66 0.76 -8.78 17.16
N PRO A 67 1.21 -7.61 17.67
CA PRO A 67 1.37 -6.43 16.83
C PRO A 67 2.59 -6.59 15.91
N VAL A 68 2.37 -6.33 14.63
CA VAL A 68 3.42 -6.14 13.63
C VAL A 68 3.50 -4.66 13.34
N ARG A 69 4.65 -4.06 13.66
CA ARG A 69 4.98 -2.68 13.28
C ARG A 69 5.68 -2.69 11.94
N TRP A 70 5.27 -1.81 11.05
CA TRP A 70 5.80 -1.75 9.70
C TRP A 70 5.94 -0.30 9.27
N GLU A 71 7.09 0.03 8.70
CA GLU A 71 7.38 1.28 8.03
C GLU A 71 7.74 1.03 6.57
N THR A 72 7.06 1.74 5.68
CA THR A 72 7.29 1.68 4.23
C THR A 72 7.59 3.06 3.67
N GLU A 73 8.44 3.12 2.65
CA GLU A 73 8.77 4.31 1.86
C GLU A 73 8.17 4.18 0.47
N ILE A 74 7.47 5.22 0.00
CA ILE A 74 7.03 5.33 -1.39
C ILE A 74 8.25 5.74 -2.23
N THR A 75 8.68 4.89 -3.15
CA THR A 75 9.92 5.12 -3.92
C THR A 75 9.70 5.63 -5.33
N VAL A 76 8.56 5.29 -5.94
CA VAL A 76 8.20 5.69 -7.32
C VAL A 76 6.75 6.13 -7.32
N VAL A 77 6.45 7.21 -8.05
CA VAL A 77 5.08 7.66 -8.35
C VAL A 77 5.07 8.21 -9.78
N GLU A 78 4.34 7.55 -10.66
CA GLU A 78 4.04 7.98 -12.03
C GLU A 78 2.52 8.04 -12.17
N ARG A 79 1.92 9.19 -11.83
CA ARG A 79 0.46 9.33 -11.86
C ARG A 79 -0.07 9.24 -13.31
N PRO A 80 -1.23 8.61 -13.56
CA PRO A 80 -2.05 7.81 -12.64
C PRO A 80 -1.77 6.29 -12.78
N CYS A 81 -0.57 5.89 -13.20
CA CYS A 81 -0.29 4.54 -13.69
C CYS A 81 0.46 3.66 -12.68
N VAL A 82 1.40 4.22 -11.91
CA VAL A 82 2.33 3.41 -11.11
C VAL A 82 2.67 4.08 -9.78
N PHE A 83 2.70 3.28 -8.71
CA PHE A 83 3.52 3.62 -7.56
C PHE A 83 4.16 2.38 -6.93
N GLU A 84 5.26 2.59 -6.22
CA GLU A 84 6.00 1.53 -5.54
C GLU A 84 6.23 1.88 -4.06
N ASP A 85 6.04 0.89 -3.19
CA ASP A 85 6.42 0.96 -1.79
C ASP A 85 7.51 -0.07 -1.47
N ARG A 86 8.45 0.33 -0.61
CA ARG A 86 9.51 -0.55 -0.09
C ARG A 86 9.53 -0.50 1.42
N GLN A 87 9.76 -1.64 2.06
CA GLN A 87 9.92 -1.66 3.50
C GLN A 87 11.21 -0.96 3.93
N LYS A 88 11.11 -0.13 4.96
CA LYS A 88 12.23 0.43 5.73
C LYS A 88 12.52 -0.40 6.98
N SER A 89 11.46 -0.78 7.69
CA SER A 89 11.51 -1.71 8.82
C SER A 89 10.19 -2.47 8.92
N GLY A 90 10.24 -3.78 9.21
CA GLY A 90 9.03 -4.60 9.19
C GLY A 90 9.31 -6.08 9.32
N PRO A 91 8.29 -6.93 9.08
CA PRO A 91 8.35 -8.36 9.34
C PRO A 91 9.18 -9.15 8.32
N TYR A 92 9.48 -8.57 7.16
CA TYR A 92 10.25 -9.22 6.10
C TYR A 92 11.72 -8.80 6.15
N GLU A 93 12.62 -9.59 5.58
CA GLU A 93 13.99 -9.11 5.32
C GLU A 93 14.02 -8.12 4.14
N TYR A 94 13.16 -8.35 3.16
CA TYR A 94 12.95 -7.46 2.02
C TYR A 94 11.49 -7.48 1.60
N TRP A 95 10.93 -6.30 1.35
CA TRP A 95 9.61 -6.13 0.76
C TRP A 95 9.65 -5.00 -0.26
N HIS A 96 9.16 -5.31 -1.45
CA HIS A 96 8.96 -4.38 -2.54
C HIS A 96 7.63 -4.70 -3.20
N HIS A 97 6.74 -3.72 -3.22
CA HIS A 97 5.41 -3.87 -3.74
C HIS A 97 5.14 -2.78 -4.77
N ARG A 98 4.62 -3.19 -5.93
CA ARG A 98 4.37 -2.32 -7.07
C ARG A 98 2.90 -2.39 -7.43
N HIS A 99 2.30 -1.22 -7.53
CA HIS A 99 0.91 -1.03 -7.90
C HIS A 99 0.87 -0.50 -9.33
N LEU A 100 0.10 -1.16 -10.18
CA LEU A 100 -0.05 -0.81 -11.60
C LEU A 100 -1.52 -0.57 -11.89
N PHE A 101 -1.82 0.55 -12.53
CA PHE A 101 -3.15 0.97 -12.93
C PHE A 101 -3.16 1.19 -14.43
N ARG A 102 -4.21 0.70 -15.09
CA ARG A 102 -4.43 0.92 -16.53
C ARG A 102 -5.91 0.86 -16.82
N GLU A 103 -6.35 1.63 -17.80
CA GLU A 103 -7.67 1.45 -18.39
C GLU A 103 -7.76 0.10 -19.10
N ILE A 104 -8.95 -0.48 -19.03
CA ILE A 104 -9.31 -1.69 -19.77
C ILE A 104 -10.60 -1.43 -20.53
N PRO A 105 -10.83 -2.08 -21.68
CA PRO A 105 -12.12 -2.00 -22.37
C PRO A 105 -13.24 -2.52 -21.47
N GLY A 106 -14.31 -1.76 -21.31
CA GLY A 106 -15.46 -2.10 -20.46
C GLY A 106 -16.46 -0.97 -20.36
#